data_AF-A0A409YKL8-F1
#
_entry.id   AF-A0A409YKL8-F1
#
_cell.length_a   1.000
_cell.length_b   1.000
_cell.length_c   1.000
_cell.angle_alpha   90.00
_cell.angle_beta   90.00
_cell.angle_gamma   90.00
#
_symmetry.space_group_name_H-M   'P 1'
#
loop_
_entity.id
_entity.type
_entity.pdbx_description
1 polymer ?
#
loop_
_entity_poly.entity_id
_entity_poly.type
_entity_poly.pdbx_seq_one_letter_code
_entity_poly.pdbx_strand_id
1 'polypeptide(L)'
;MDFSIFIFGWLHAQMAFANSLHKQYLGTSKGRGLHQAFEALNRKGLYKTRTQGPFYHDLVEALYHIAKAHIRVDWCRIGGVSSIKDLRTLGAQSLYNLAEKIVNTHASSEALDAMDLKPELVDEQERQVVMFNRDVLQFIILDRAIRHECDARGGDGSQLIELEDDCLITNIASKAASLWHPSLEVGIRSLRSRARAAEDAAMDPKQAETLAQGPCAFGVAIESTANCGLPNKPGVQFCGELVPIKDPLQVAGMMALEIDQICDTYGEFVHHECWVVNFSGKEWSWCPVDKAQEMNIRDIKATYRSEGTNIKWAYFKKLHPAIPTIRHVIDFVEEQFKTVVRGKRHTVPSAEKDIQQLQEIHKSESSKYHDYHPGRKIKDAANKADDFTHLGFLKLQRGDVLSNWIGSRTFERSVRETWPPEAHEDPEDDEASTRGGTLNVV
;
A
#
# COMPACT_ATOMS: atom_id res chain seq x y z
N MET A 1 9.32 -31.65 5.03
CA MET A 1 8.97 -30.34 4.41
C MET A 1 9.84 -29.24 5.06
N ASP A 2 11.15 -29.47 5.09
CA ASP A 2 12.03 -28.77 6.04
C ASP A 2 12.73 -27.55 5.42
N PHE A 3 12.29 -27.13 4.23
CA PHE A 3 12.85 -26.03 3.44
C PHE A 3 11.83 -24.92 3.15
N SER A 4 10.82 -24.74 4.00
CA SER A 4 9.79 -23.71 3.81
C SER A 4 10.28 -22.36 4.35
N ILE A 5 10.75 -21.47 3.47
CA ILE A 5 10.99 -20.06 3.82
C ILE A 5 9.64 -19.34 3.78
N PHE A 6 9.17 -18.88 4.94
CA PHE A 6 7.95 -18.08 5.01
C PHE A 6 8.24 -16.65 4.57
N ILE A 7 7.91 -16.35 3.32
CA ILE A 7 8.01 -15.00 2.78
C ILE A 7 6.69 -14.30 3.05
N PHE A 8 6.77 -13.08 3.58
CA PHE A 8 5.60 -12.24 3.77
C PHE A 8 4.99 -11.87 2.41
N GLY A 9 3.71 -12.19 2.22
CA GLY A 9 3.00 -11.92 0.98
C GLY A 9 2.54 -10.46 0.91
N TRP A 10 3.29 -9.62 0.19
CA TRP A 10 2.98 -8.20 0.08
C TRP A 10 1.69 -7.93 -0.69
N LEU A 11 1.33 -8.74 -1.70
CA LEU A 11 0.01 -8.62 -2.32
C LEU A 11 -1.08 -8.81 -1.26
N HIS A 12 -0.95 -9.83 -0.41
CA HIS A 12 -1.94 -10.08 0.65
C HIS A 12 -1.98 -8.93 1.66
N ALA A 13 -0.84 -8.32 1.97
CA ALA A 13 -0.78 -7.14 2.82
C ALA A 13 -1.52 -5.95 2.20
N GLN A 14 -1.29 -5.66 0.92
CA GLN A 14 -2.00 -4.61 0.19
C GLN A 14 -3.50 -4.89 0.11
N MET A 15 -3.89 -6.14 -0.17
CA MET A 15 -5.30 -6.55 -0.19
C MET A 15 -5.95 -6.42 1.18
N ALA A 16 -5.26 -6.83 2.25
CA ALA A 16 -5.74 -6.67 3.62
C ALA A 16 -5.90 -5.20 3.98
N PHE A 17 -4.96 -4.34 3.59
CA PHE A 17 -5.03 -2.90 3.85
C PHE A 17 -6.17 -2.24 3.07
N ALA A 18 -6.31 -2.49 1.77
CA ALA A 18 -7.44 -1.99 0.98
C ALA A 18 -8.79 -2.46 1.54
N ASN A 19 -8.89 -3.72 1.96
CA ASN A 19 -10.09 -4.25 2.62
C ASN A 19 -10.35 -3.61 3.99
N SER A 20 -9.29 -3.25 4.71
CA SER A 20 -9.38 -2.51 5.97
C SER A 20 -9.99 -1.13 5.74
N LEU A 21 -9.46 -0.37 4.78
CA LEU A 21 -10.01 0.92 4.36
C LEU A 21 -11.47 0.79 3.93
N HIS A 22 -11.76 -0.22 3.10
CA HIS A 22 -13.12 -0.52 2.67
C HIS A 22 -14.06 -0.69 3.86
N LYS A 23 -13.73 -1.59 4.78
CA LYS A 23 -14.57 -1.90 5.94
C LYS A 23 -14.74 -0.70 6.88
N GLN A 24 -13.67 0.04 7.10
CA GLN A 24 -13.62 1.19 8.02
C GLN A 24 -14.42 2.37 7.50
N TYR A 25 -14.34 2.66 6.20
CA TYR A 25 -14.90 3.86 5.60
C TYR A 25 -16.11 3.62 4.69
N LEU A 26 -16.66 2.40 4.64
CA LEU A 26 -17.77 2.08 3.72
C LEU A 26 -18.96 3.03 3.91
N GLY A 27 -19.50 3.10 5.13
CA GLY A 27 -20.69 3.90 5.39
C GLY A 27 -21.93 3.43 4.61
N THR A 28 -22.87 4.36 4.50
CA THR A 28 -24.13 4.21 3.77
C THR A 28 -24.15 5.13 2.55
N SER A 29 -25.06 4.89 1.60
CA SER A 29 -25.24 5.75 0.42
C SER A 29 -25.60 7.20 0.75
N LYS A 30 -26.34 7.42 1.83
CA LYS A 30 -26.70 8.76 2.34
C LYS A 30 -25.62 9.36 3.23
N GLY A 31 -24.66 8.55 3.64
CA GLY A 31 -23.54 8.95 4.47
C GLY A 31 -22.46 9.66 3.67
N ARG A 32 -21.31 9.82 4.33
CA ARG A 32 -20.15 10.51 3.76
C ARG A 32 -18.94 9.60 3.61
N GLY A 33 -19.19 8.33 3.29
CA GLY A 33 -18.17 7.28 3.15
C GLY A 33 -18.00 6.78 1.72
N LEU A 34 -17.26 5.68 1.56
CA LEU A 34 -16.95 5.07 0.27
C LEU A 34 -18.20 4.63 -0.50
N HIS A 35 -19.27 4.23 0.19
CA HIS A 35 -20.53 3.82 -0.43
C HIS A 35 -21.12 4.95 -1.28
N GLN A 36 -21.16 6.18 -0.74
CA GLN A 36 -21.63 7.34 -1.49
C GLN A 36 -20.76 7.59 -2.72
N ALA A 37 -19.44 7.53 -2.57
CA ALA A 37 -18.52 7.70 -3.70
C ALA A 37 -18.70 6.62 -4.77
N PHE A 38 -18.90 5.35 -4.37
CA PHE A 38 -19.17 4.25 -5.30
C PHE A 38 -20.48 4.47 -6.06
N GLU A 39 -21.52 4.95 -5.39
CA GLU A 39 -22.80 5.27 -6.04
C GLU A 39 -22.67 6.45 -6.99
N ALA A 40 -22.00 7.52 -6.58
CA ALA A 40 -21.74 8.69 -7.42
C ALA A 40 -20.98 8.31 -8.71
N LEU A 41 -19.97 7.45 -8.59
CA LEU A 41 -19.18 6.96 -9.72
C LEU A 41 -19.80 5.77 -10.46
N ASN A 42 -21.02 5.34 -10.09
CA ASN A 42 -21.68 4.14 -10.64
C ASN A 42 -20.83 2.86 -10.57
N ARG A 43 -19.95 2.73 -9.57
CA ARG A 43 -19.07 1.57 -9.36
C ARG A 43 -19.83 0.43 -8.68
N LYS A 44 -20.32 -0.51 -9.49
CA LYS A 44 -21.05 -1.69 -9.02
C LYS A 44 -20.10 -2.74 -8.42
N GLY A 45 -20.59 -3.53 -7.47
CA GLY A 45 -19.85 -4.67 -6.91
C GLY A 45 -18.86 -4.32 -5.80
N LEU A 46 -18.67 -3.04 -5.48
CA LEU A 46 -17.80 -2.58 -4.40
C LEU A 46 -18.48 -2.48 -3.02
N TYR A 47 -19.79 -2.72 -2.91
CA TYR A 47 -20.50 -2.60 -1.62
C TYR A 47 -20.20 -3.72 -0.61
N LYS A 48 -19.64 -4.84 -1.08
CA LYS A 48 -19.30 -5.98 -0.24
C LYS A 48 -17.95 -6.52 -0.66
N THR A 49 -17.08 -6.79 0.31
CA THR A 49 -15.80 -7.43 0.05
C THR A 49 -15.99 -8.77 -0.65
N ARG A 50 -15.22 -8.96 -1.73
CA ARG A 50 -15.20 -10.22 -2.49
C ARG A 50 -13.75 -10.60 -2.72
N THR A 51 -13.44 -11.87 -2.49
CA THR A 51 -12.12 -12.45 -2.81
C THR A 51 -11.99 -12.83 -4.27
N GLN A 52 -13.11 -12.88 -5.01
CA GLN A 52 -13.16 -13.27 -6.41
C GLN A 52 -13.47 -12.08 -7.32
N GLY A 53 -12.88 -12.11 -8.52
CA GLY A 53 -13.15 -11.14 -9.58
C GLY A 53 -12.32 -9.86 -9.47
N PRO A 54 -12.71 -8.79 -10.18
CA PRO A 54 -11.95 -7.54 -10.25
C PRO A 54 -12.08 -6.66 -8.99
N PHE A 55 -12.74 -7.16 -7.93
CA PHE A 55 -13.05 -6.37 -6.72
C PHE A 55 -11.85 -5.59 -6.18
N TYR A 56 -10.70 -6.24 -5.99
CA TYR A 56 -9.51 -5.57 -5.47
C TYR A 56 -9.00 -4.48 -6.42
N HIS A 57 -8.97 -4.76 -7.74
CA HIS A 57 -8.54 -3.79 -8.73
C HIS A 57 -9.46 -2.56 -8.75
N ASP A 58 -10.77 -2.80 -8.84
CA ASP A 58 -11.80 -1.75 -8.88
C ASP A 58 -11.83 -0.93 -7.58
N LEU A 59 -11.58 -1.59 -6.44
CA LEU A 59 -11.49 -0.94 -5.13
C LEU A 59 -10.26 -0.04 -5.05
N VAL A 60 -9.08 -0.53 -5.45
CA VAL A 60 -7.86 0.26 -5.43
C VAL A 60 -8.01 1.49 -6.32
N GLU A 61 -8.51 1.32 -7.55
CA GLU A 61 -8.77 2.44 -8.45
C GLU A 61 -9.73 3.47 -7.81
N ALA A 62 -10.82 3.02 -7.19
CA ALA A 62 -11.76 3.91 -6.50
C ALA A 62 -11.10 4.65 -5.32
N LEU A 63 -10.26 3.97 -4.52
CA LEU A 63 -9.51 4.59 -3.43
C LEU A 63 -8.58 5.68 -3.95
N TYR A 64 -7.88 5.46 -5.07
CA TYR A 64 -7.06 6.49 -5.71
C TYR A 64 -7.88 7.70 -6.16
N HIS A 65 -9.05 7.49 -6.81
CA HIS A 65 -9.90 8.60 -7.26
C HIS A 65 -10.44 9.42 -6.08
N ILE A 66 -10.87 8.75 -5.02
CA ILE A 66 -11.41 9.38 -3.80
C ILE A 66 -10.30 10.14 -3.06
N ALA A 67 -9.12 9.54 -2.90
CA ALA A 67 -7.95 10.21 -2.31
C ALA A 67 -7.57 11.46 -3.11
N LYS A 68 -7.47 11.36 -4.45
CA LYS A 68 -7.20 12.51 -5.34
C LYS A 68 -8.23 13.61 -5.13
N ALA A 69 -9.51 13.27 -5.08
CA ALA A 69 -10.57 14.25 -4.89
C ALA A 69 -10.44 14.99 -3.54
N HIS A 70 -10.25 14.28 -2.43
CA HIS A 70 -10.06 14.91 -1.11
C HIS A 70 -8.83 15.81 -1.08
N ILE A 71 -7.67 15.28 -1.50
CA ILE A 71 -6.40 16.00 -1.48
C ILE A 71 -6.48 17.27 -2.34
N ARG A 72 -7.10 17.21 -3.52
CA ARG A 72 -7.28 18.39 -4.37
C ARG A 72 -8.19 19.44 -3.74
N VAL A 73 -9.22 19.03 -3.00
CA VAL A 73 -10.05 19.96 -2.25
C VAL A 73 -9.25 20.63 -1.14
N ASP A 74 -8.42 19.87 -0.42
CA ASP A 74 -7.52 20.40 0.62
C ASP A 74 -6.49 21.39 0.03
N TRP A 75 -5.90 21.08 -1.13
CA TRP A 75 -5.03 22.02 -1.85
C TRP A 75 -5.72 23.35 -2.17
N CYS A 76 -6.93 23.30 -2.74
CA CYS A 76 -7.71 24.51 -3.02
C CYS A 76 -8.02 25.29 -1.73
N ARG A 77 -8.50 24.58 -0.70
CA ARG A 77 -8.92 25.18 0.57
C ARG A 77 -7.76 25.84 1.31
N ILE A 78 -6.66 25.11 1.52
CA ILE A 78 -5.52 25.59 2.31
C ILE A 78 -4.68 26.59 1.50
N GLY A 79 -4.60 26.41 0.18
CA GLY A 79 -3.93 27.34 -0.73
C GLY A 79 -4.72 28.62 -0.97
N GLY A 80 -6.00 28.67 -0.60
CA GLY A 80 -6.87 29.82 -0.84
C GLY A 80 -7.13 30.05 -2.33
N VAL A 81 -7.13 28.99 -3.14
CA VAL A 81 -7.34 29.04 -4.59
C VAL A 81 -8.61 28.32 -5.02
N SER A 82 -9.20 28.77 -6.12
CA SER A 82 -10.47 28.21 -6.62
C SER A 82 -10.27 26.88 -7.36
N SER A 83 -9.14 26.77 -8.04
CA SER A 83 -8.76 25.66 -8.91
C SER A 83 -7.32 25.23 -8.67
N ILE A 84 -7.02 23.95 -8.91
CA ILE A 84 -5.65 23.42 -8.89
C ILE A 84 -4.76 24.16 -9.89
N LYS A 85 -5.33 24.59 -11.03
CA LYS A 85 -4.58 25.34 -12.05
C LYS A 85 -3.98 26.64 -11.49
N ASP A 86 -4.65 27.25 -10.52
CA ASP A 86 -4.20 28.49 -9.88
C ASP A 86 -2.96 28.24 -9.00
N LEU A 87 -2.74 27.01 -8.52
CA LEU A 87 -1.52 26.66 -7.78
C LEU A 87 -0.26 26.84 -8.63
N ARG A 88 -0.38 26.79 -9.97
CA ARG A 88 0.75 27.02 -10.88
C ARG A 88 1.32 28.44 -10.79
N THR A 89 0.59 29.37 -10.20
CA THR A 89 1.10 30.74 -9.96
C THR A 89 1.95 30.83 -8.69
N LEU A 90 1.95 29.79 -7.85
CA LEU A 90 2.76 29.74 -6.64
C LEU A 90 4.17 29.26 -6.95
N GLY A 91 5.16 29.83 -6.26
CA GLY A 91 6.52 29.33 -6.31
C GLY A 91 6.63 27.93 -5.69
N ALA A 92 7.62 27.17 -6.11
CA ALA A 92 7.87 25.81 -5.61
C ALA A 92 7.98 25.73 -4.08
N GLN A 93 8.71 26.64 -3.42
CA GLN A 93 8.79 26.66 -1.94
C GLN A 93 7.42 26.88 -1.29
N SER A 94 6.57 27.71 -1.89
CA SER A 94 5.20 27.93 -1.39
C SER A 94 4.35 26.68 -1.56
N LEU A 95 4.50 25.95 -2.67
CA LEU A 95 3.84 24.65 -2.88
C LEU A 95 4.31 23.60 -1.88
N TYR A 96 5.62 23.53 -1.60
CA TYR A 96 6.17 22.64 -0.59
C TYR A 96 5.58 22.94 0.80
N ASN A 97 5.63 24.20 1.23
CA ASN A 97 5.07 24.63 2.51
C ASN A 97 3.57 24.34 2.60
N LEU A 98 2.86 24.45 1.47
CA LEU A 98 1.44 24.13 1.39
C LEU A 98 1.19 22.63 1.52
N ALA A 99 1.98 21.78 0.85
CA ALA A 99 1.92 20.32 1.01
C ALA A 99 2.19 19.90 2.46
N GLU A 100 3.24 20.45 3.08
CA GLU A 100 3.58 20.21 4.48
C GLU A 100 2.42 20.60 5.40
N LYS A 101 1.82 21.78 5.16
CA LYS A 101 0.66 22.23 5.92
C LYS A 101 -0.54 21.30 5.75
N ILE A 102 -0.82 20.82 4.53
CA ILE A 102 -1.89 19.84 4.26
C ILE A 102 -1.65 18.59 5.08
N VAL A 103 -0.45 18.00 5.02
CA VAL A 103 -0.16 16.77 5.78
C VAL A 103 -0.34 16.99 7.28
N ASN A 104 0.30 18.03 7.83
CA ASN A 104 0.30 18.33 9.26
C ASN A 104 -1.08 18.67 9.84
N THR A 105 -2.05 19.03 9.00
CA THR A 105 -3.38 19.46 9.47
C THR A 105 -4.52 18.59 8.97
N HIS A 106 -4.34 17.86 7.87
CA HIS A 106 -5.41 17.13 7.18
C HIS A 106 -5.06 15.69 6.79
N ALA A 107 -3.86 15.18 7.11
CA ALA A 107 -3.49 13.81 6.75
C ALA A 107 -2.46 13.13 7.67
N SER A 108 -2.28 13.61 8.91
CA SER A 108 -1.33 13.03 9.88
C SER A 108 -2.00 12.58 11.18
N SER A 109 -1.30 11.73 11.94
CA SER A 109 -1.75 11.35 13.29
C SER A 109 -1.71 12.53 14.24
N GLU A 110 -0.71 13.40 14.12
CA GLU A 110 -0.57 14.63 14.91
C GLU A 110 -1.76 15.57 14.69
N ALA A 111 -2.29 15.63 13.46
CA ALA A 111 -3.50 16.39 13.17
C ALA A 111 -4.71 15.84 13.94
N LEU A 112 -4.85 14.51 14.01
CA LEU A 112 -5.92 13.85 14.77
C LEU A 112 -5.74 14.04 16.28
N ASP A 113 -4.53 13.89 16.79
CA ASP A 113 -4.21 14.15 18.20
C ASP A 113 -4.55 15.60 18.57
N ALA A 114 -4.21 16.56 17.71
CA ALA A 114 -4.54 17.97 17.90
C ALA A 114 -6.05 18.24 17.93
N MET A 115 -6.84 17.51 17.14
CA MET A 115 -8.30 17.55 17.20
C MET A 115 -8.82 16.95 18.51
N ASP A 116 -8.29 15.79 18.91
CA ASP A 116 -8.74 15.03 20.08
C ASP A 116 -8.42 15.70 21.42
N LEU A 117 -7.46 16.64 21.45
CA LEU A 117 -7.18 17.50 22.61
C LEU A 117 -8.35 18.43 22.99
N LYS A 118 -9.32 18.66 22.09
CA LYS A 118 -10.47 19.56 22.31
C LYS A 118 -11.80 18.85 21.98
N PRO A 119 -12.17 17.80 22.72
CA PRO A 119 -13.27 16.88 22.37
C PRO A 119 -14.63 17.56 22.19
N GLU A 120 -14.87 18.68 22.88
CA GLU A 120 -16.08 19.50 22.78
C GLU A 120 -16.18 20.29 21.47
N LEU A 121 -15.05 20.55 20.81
CA LEU A 121 -14.97 21.27 19.53
C LEU A 121 -14.73 20.35 18.34
N VAL A 122 -14.53 19.04 18.57
CA VAL A 122 -14.28 18.07 17.50
C VAL A 122 -15.46 18.02 16.54
N ASP A 123 -15.18 18.37 15.29
CA ASP A 123 -16.00 18.05 14.15
C ASP A 123 -15.72 16.60 13.73
N GLU A 124 -16.62 15.68 14.05
CA GLU A 124 -16.44 14.26 13.78
C GLU A 124 -16.29 13.95 12.28
N GLN A 125 -16.89 14.76 11.42
CA GLN A 125 -16.79 14.55 9.98
C GLN A 125 -15.43 15.02 9.45
N GLU A 126 -14.95 16.20 9.85
CA GLU A 126 -13.62 16.67 9.44
C GLU A 126 -12.55 15.71 9.99
N ARG A 127 -12.67 15.30 11.25
CA ARG A 127 -11.80 14.27 11.84
C ARG A 127 -11.78 12.98 11.01
N GLN A 128 -12.94 12.50 10.54
CA GLN A 128 -13.02 11.31 9.70
C GLN A 128 -12.37 11.50 8.32
N VAL A 129 -12.44 12.70 7.73
CA VAL A 129 -11.73 13.03 6.48
C VAL A 129 -10.22 13.03 6.70
N VAL A 130 -9.74 13.64 7.79
CA VAL A 130 -8.32 13.61 8.14
C VAL A 130 -7.81 12.18 8.36
N MET A 131 -8.61 11.37 9.04
CA MET A 131 -8.31 9.95 9.27
C MET A 131 -8.26 9.15 7.95
N PHE A 132 -9.22 9.37 7.06
CA PHE A 132 -9.24 8.74 5.73
C PHE A 132 -8.00 9.14 4.92
N ASN A 133 -7.68 10.44 4.86
CA ASN A 133 -6.51 10.94 4.15
C ASN A 133 -5.21 10.32 4.68
N ARG A 134 -5.03 10.27 6.01
CA ARG A 134 -3.88 9.61 6.65
C ARG A 134 -3.77 8.15 6.22
N ASP A 135 -4.85 7.39 6.36
CA ASP A 135 -4.83 5.94 6.12
C ASP A 135 -4.71 5.58 4.63
N VAL A 136 -5.37 6.33 3.73
CA VAL A 136 -5.30 6.06 2.28
C VAL A 136 -3.94 6.45 1.71
N LEU A 137 -3.29 7.50 2.24
CA LEU A 137 -1.92 7.84 1.85
C LEU A 137 -0.95 6.73 2.25
N GLN A 138 -1.08 6.15 3.45
CA GLN A 138 -0.28 4.98 3.86
C GLN A 138 -0.42 3.83 2.87
N PHE A 139 -1.65 3.55 2.44
CA PHE A 139 -1.91 2.53 1.43
C PHE A 139 -1.26 2.86 0.07
N ILE A 140 -1.40 4.10 -0.41
CA ILE A 140 -0.80 4.55 -1.69
C ILE A 140 0.73 4.48 -1.64
N ILE A 141 1.34 4.90 -0.54
CA ILE A 141 2.79 4.84 -0.33
C ILE A 141 3.26 3.38 -0.39
N LEU A 142 2.56 2.47 0.29
CA LEU A 142 2.86 1.05 0.24
C LEU A 142 2.72 0.49 -1.18
N ASP A 143 1.63 0.81 -1.90
CA ASP A 143 1.41 0.33 -3.26
C ASP A 143 2.46 0.83 -4.25
N ARG A 144 2.90 2.08 -4.11
CA ARG A 144 3.97 2.65 -4.94
C ARG A 144 5.34 2.09 -4.58
N ALA A 145 5.67 1.97 -3.29
CA ALA A 145 6.92 1.37 -2.85
C ALA A 145 7.09 -0.07 -3.38
N ILE A 146 6.00 -0.82 -3.49
CA ILE A 146 5.99 -2.17 -4.06
C ILE A 146 6.21 -2.19 -5.58
N ARG A 147 5.66 -1.23 -6.30
CA ARG A 147 5.82 -1.12 -7.76
C ARG A 147 7.18 -0.54 -8.15
N HIS A 148 7.82 0.14 -7.19
CA HIS A 148 8.94 1.04 -7.42
C HIS A 148 8.61 2.11 -8.46
N GLU A 149 7.35 2.54 -8.54
CA GLU A 149 6.96 3.71 -9.33
C GLU A 149 7.42 4.98 -8.58
N CYS A 150 8.73 5.19 -8.50
CA CYS A 150 9.27 6.55 -8.36
C CYS A 150 9.10 7.15 -9.76
N ASP A 151 8.06 7.94 -9.96
CA ASP A 151 7.65 8.49 -11.26
C ASP A 151 8.62 9.59 -11.78
N ALA A 152 9.91 9.47 -11.48
CA ALA A 152 10.97 10.33 -11.95
C ALA A 152 11.68 9.67 -13.15
N ARG A 153 10.97 9.47 -14.27
CA ARG A 153 11.66 9.40 -15.57
C ARG A 153 12.18 10.83 -15.83
N GLY A 154 13.47 11.10 -16.03
CA GLY A 154 14.45 10.27 -16.75
C GLY A 154 14.16 10.22 -18.25
N GLY A 155 13.04 10.79 -18.70
CA GLY A 155 12.78 11.07 -20.11
C GLY A 155 13.58 12.30 -20.51
N ASP A 156 14.23 12.24 -21.67
CA ASP A 156 14.72 13.39 -22.44
C ASP A 156 13.94 14.67 -22.08
N GLY A 157 14.64 15.66 -21.51
CA GLY A 157 14.10 16.88 -20.89
C GLY A 157 13.33 17.83 -21.83
N SER A 158 12.74 17.30 -22.90
CA SER A 158 11.93 17.99 -23.90
C SER A 158 10.44 17.70 -23.79
N GLN A 159 10.00 16.74 -22.96
CA GLN A 159 8.57 16.63 -22.60
C GLN A 159 8.28 17.53 -21.40
N LEU A 160 7.73 18.71 -21.71
CA LEU A 160 7.12 19.65 -20.77
C LEU A 160 6.38 18.89 -19.67
N ILE A 161 6.78 19.14 -18.42
CA ILE A 161 6.05 18.73 -17.22
C ILE A 161 4.70 19.46 -17.27
N GLU A 162 3.71 18.85 -17.91
CA GLU A 162 2.36 19.05 -17.44
C GLU A 162 2.41 18.60 -15.98
N LEU A 163 2.05 19.48 -15.04
CA LEU A 163 1.73 19.09 -13.67
C LEU A 163 0.54 18.11 -13.77
N GLU A 164 0.84 16.88 -14.15
CA GLU A 164 -0.08 15.76 -14.14
C GLU A 164 -0.38 15.50 -12.67
N ASP A 165 -1.65 15.30 -12.38
CA ASP A 165 -2.19 15.28 -11.03
C ASP A 165 -1.61 14.21 -10.11
N ASP A 166 -0.87 13.26 -10.67
CA ASP A 166 -0.08 12.29 -9.93
C ASP A 166 1.01 12.95 -9.07
N CYS A 167 1.60 14.06 -9.53
CA CYS A 167 2.63 14.79 -8.77
C CYS A 167 2.09 15.35 -7.44
N LEU A 168 0.84 15.84 -7.39
CA LEU A 168 0.28 16.42 -6.16
C LEU A 168 0.06 15.38 -5.06
N ILE A 169 -0.40 14.18 -5.43
CA ILE A 169 -0.48 13.07 -4.48
C ILE A 169 0.92 12.61 -4.11
N THR A 170 1.84 12.50 -5.07
CA THR A 170 3.22 12.08 -4.77
C THR A 170 3.86 13.02 -3.75
N ASN A 171 3.76 14.33 -3.93
CA ASN A 171 4.34 15.32 -3.02
C ASN A 171 3.81 15.16 -1.59
N ILE A 172 2.50 14.97 -1.44
CA ILE A 172 1.85 14.77 -0.13
C ILE A 172 2.20 13.41 0.46
N ALA A 173 2.17 12.35 -0.34
CA ALA A 173 2.51 11.00 0.06
C ALA A 173 3.96 10.92 0.55
N SER A 174 4.92 11.48 -0.19
CA SER A 174 6.32 11.50 0.24
C SER A 174 6.50 12.32 1.50
N LYS A 175 5.89 13.51 1.62
CA LYS A 175 5.98 14.29 2.87
C LYS A 175 5.35 13.56 4.05
N ALA A 176 4.21 12.90 3.86
CA ALA A 176 3.59 12.05 4.87
C ALA A 176 4.53 10.92 5.30
N ALA A 177 5.16 10.25 4.33
CA ALA A 177 6.17 9.22 4.61
C ALA A 177 7.39 9.78 5.37
N SER A 178 7.82 11.02 5.08
CA SER A 178 8.91 11.71 5.80
C SER A 178 8.59 11.92 7.28
N LEU A 179 7.36 12.34 7.58
CA LEU A 179 6.90 12.58 8.95
C LEU A 179 6.71 11.28 9.72
N TRP A 180 6.39 10.19 9.02
CA TRP A 180 6.26 8.87 9.66
C TRP A 180 7.59 8.15 9.87
N HIS A 181 8.61 8.43 9.05
CA HIS A 181 9.90 7.73 9.09
C HIS A 181 10.53 7.70 10.49
N PRO A 182 10.60 8.79 11.28
CA PRO A 182 11.18 8.76 12.63
C PRO A 182 10.42 7.80 13.57
N SER A 183 9.09 7.81 13.51
CA SER A 183 8.23 6.95 14.34
C SER A 183 8.34 5.48 13.94
N LEU A 184 8.42 5.20 12.64
CA LEU A 184 8.58 3.85 12.11
C LEU A 184 9.98 3.29 12.39
N GLU A 185 11.03 4.09 12.23
CA GLU A 185 12.41 3.66 12.48
C GLU A 185 12.64 3.31 13.95
N VAL A 186 12.06 4.08 14.89
CA VAL A 186 12.05 3.75 16.32
C VAL A 186 11.30 2.44 16.57
N GLY A 187 10.13 2.25 15.94
CA GLY A 187 9.35 1.02 16.02
C GLY A 187 10.08 -0.20 15.46
N ILE A 188 10.69 -0.09 14.29
CA ILE A 188 11.45 -1.15 13.62
C ILE A 188 12.70 -1.51 14.43
N ARG A 189 13.45 -0.53 14.94
CA ARG A 189 14.61 -0.79 15.82
C ARG A 189 14.18 -1.51 17.09
N SER A 190 13.04 -1.12 17.69
CA SER A 190 12.48 -1.79 18.87
C SER A 190 12.00 -3.22 18.57
N LEU A 191 11.36 -3.45 17.43
CA LEU A 191 10.94 -4.79 17.00
C LEU A 191 12.15 -5.68 16.69
N ARG A 192 13.16 -5.16 15.99
CA ARG A 192 14.40 -5.89 15.69
C ARG A 192 15.16 -6.25 16.96
N SER A 193 15.23 -5.35 17.96
CA SER A 193 15.88 -5.67 19.24
C SER A 193 15.11 -6.71 20.04
N ARG A 194 13.77 -6.65 20.06
CA ARG A 194 12.93 -7.66 20.72
C ARG A 194 12.95 -9.02 20.02
N ALA A 195 12.95 -9.05 18.69
CA ALA A 195 13.06 -10.28 17.92
C ALA A 195 14.41 -10.97 18.17
N ARG A 196 15.52 -10.21 18.14
CA ARG A 196 16.86 -10.73 18.50
C ARG A 196 16.90 -11.23 19.94
N ALA A 197 16.36 -10.46 20.90
CA ALA A 197 16.31 -10.91 22.29
C ALA A 197 15.47 -12.18 22.48
N ALA A 198 14.40 -12.37 21.71
CA ALA A 198 13.59 -13.59 21.72
C ALA A 198 14.32 -14.78 21.07
N GLU A 199 15.07 -14.56 19.99
CA GLU A 199 15.95 -15.56 19.37
C GLU A 199 17.09 -15.97 20.31
N ASP A 200 17.75 -15.01 20.94
CA ASP A 200 18.82 -15.22 21.93
C ASP A 200 18.29 -15.98 23.16
N ALA A 201 17.09 -15.63 23.65
CA ALA A 201 16.44 -16.33 24.76
C ALA A 201 15.97 -17.75 24.38
N ALA A 202 15.64 -17.99 23.11
CA ALA A 202 15.29 -19.33 22.63
C ALA A 202 16.54 -20.22 22.42
N MET A 203 17.73 -19.62 22.28
CA MET A 203 18.99 -20.35 22.06
C MET A 203 19.67 -20.84 23.36
N ASP A 204 19.38 -20.26 24.53
CA ASP A 204 19.99 -20.71 25.80
C ASP A 204 18.95 -20.99 26.91
N PRO A 205 18.50 -22.25 27.06
CA PRO A 205 17.58 -22.65 28.13
C PRO A 205 18.13 -22.46 29.55
N LYS A 206 19.44 -22.20 29.73
CA LYS A 206 20.08 -22.07 31.05
C LYS A 206 20.18 -20.62 31.55
N GLN A 207 19.92 -19.60 30.72
CA GLN A 207 20.03 -18.19 31.12
C GLN A 207 18.71 -17.53 31.52
N ALA A 208 17.55 -18.15 31.24
CA ALA A 208 16.25 -17.60 31.54
C ALA A 208 15.95 -17.47 33.06
N GLU A 209 16.72 -18.13 33.93
CA GLU A 209 16.50 -18.13 35.37
C GLU A 209 17.12 -16.92 36.10
N THR A 210 18.02 -16.17 35.45
CA THR A 210 18.76 -15.07 36.10
C THR A 210 18.15 -13.68 35.86
N LEU A 211 17.21 -13.54 34.92
CA LEU A 211 16.63 -12.23 34.52
C LEU A 211 15.28 -11.89 35.19
N ALA A 212 14.72 -12.77 36.02
CA ALA A 212 13.42 -12.57 36.67
C ALA A 212 13.46 -11.86 38.04
N GLN A 213 14.63 -11.42 38.52
CA GLN A 213 14.77 -10.77 39.84
C GLN A 213 15.60 -9.48 39.77
N GLY A 214 14.99 -8.39 39.31
CA GLY A 214 15.52 -7.04 39.46
C GLY A 214 14.38 -6.04 39.65
N PRO A 215 14.42 -5.16 40.68
CA PRO A 215 13.31 -4.27 40.97
C PRO A 215 13.24 -3.10 39.98
N CYS A 216 12.06 -2.87 39.39
CA CYS A 216 11.72 -1.63 38.70
C CYS A 216 11.62 -0.49 39.74
N ALA A 217 12.59 0.42 39.71
CA ALA A 217 12.46 1.76 40.29
C ALA A 217 12.67 2.80 39.19
N PHE A 218 11.57 3.34 38.67
CA PHE A 218 11.59 4.56 37.86
C PHE A 218 11.55 5.75 38.82
N GLY A 219 12.73 6.33 39.09
CA GLY A 219 12.88 7.60 39.80
C GLY A 219 13.33 8.68 38.82
N VAL A 220 12.48 9.67 38.58
CA VAL A 220 12.82 10.91 37.88
C VAL A 220 13.76 11.72 38.77
N ALA A 221 14.97 12.02 38.27
CA ALA A 221 15.86 13.00 38.86
C ALA A 221 16.40 13.92 37.76
N ILE A 222 16.11 15.21 37.92
CA ILE A 222 16.65 16.34 37.16
C ILE A 222 17.89 16.82 37.92
N GLU A 223 19.06 16.87 37.27
CA GLU A 223 20.19 17.79 37.52
C GLU A 223 21.26 17.50 36.44
N SER A 224 21.61 18.47 35.58
CA SER A 224 22.57 19.56 35.78
C SER A 224 23.96 19.23 35.19
N THR A 225 24.31 20.04 34.19
CA THR A 225 25.59 20.32 33.51
C THR A 225 26.88 19.68 34.04
N ALA A 226 27.66 19.06 33.13
CA ALA A 226 29.09 19.30 32.99
C ALA A 226 29.68 18.74 31.68
N ASN A 227 30.22 19.66 30.87
CA ASN A 227 31.56 19.60 30.27
C ASN A 227 32.01 18.30 29.55
N CYS A 228 31.98 18.33 28.21
CA CYS A 228 32.82 17.47 27.37
C CYS A 228 33.36 18.33 26.21
N GLY A 229 34.63 18.69 26.31
CA GLY A 229 35.36 19.40 25.27
C GLY A 229 35.64 18.50 24.07
N LEU A 230 35.42 19.03 22.87
CA LEU A 230 35.93 18.49 21.62
C LEU A 230 36.58 19.61 20.80
N PRO A 231 37.66 19.31 20.04
CA PRO A 231 38.53 20.32 19.46
C PRO A 231 37.95 20.99 18.21
N ASN A 232 38.22 22.30 18.11
CA ASN A 232 38.00 23.15 16.95
C ASN A 232 38.61 22.57 15.66
N LYS A 233 37.82 22.50 14.59
CA LYS A 233 38.31 22.46 13.19
C LYS A 233 38.03 23.81 12.52
N PRO A 234 38.98 24.36 11.75
CA PRO A 234 38.86 25.69 11.13
C PRO A 234 37.89 25.68 9.93
N GLY A 235 37.36 26.85 9.65
CA GLY A 235 36.15 27.07 8.86
C GLY A 235 36.26 26.77 7.38
N VAL A 236 35.15 26.27 6.85
CA VAL A 236 34.83 26.30 5.41
C VAL A 236 33.98 27.54 5.19
N GLN A 237 34.58 28.56 4.59
CA GLN A 237 33.92 29.79 4.18
C GLN A 237 33.19 29.52 2.85
N PHE A 238 31.89 29.30 2.91
CA PHE A 238 31.04 29.28 1.70
C PHE A 238 30.79 30.72 1.25
N CYS A 239 31.60 31.20 0.31
CA CYS A 239 31.25 32.34 -0.54
C CYS A 239 30.45 31.81 -1.74
N GLY A 240 29.13 31.66 -1.56
CA GLY A 240 28.20 31.45 -2.66
C GLY A 240 27.55 32.77 -3.05
N GLU A 241 27.94 33.35 -4.18
CA GLU A 241 27.15 34.39 -4.85
C GLU A 241 25.75 33.83 -5.14
N LEU A 242 24.72 34.54 -4.70
CA LEU A 242 23.32 34.25 -5.04
C LEU A 242 23.11 34.58 -6.52
N VAL A 243 23.24 33.57 -7.38
CA VAL A 243 22.75 33.66 -8.76
C VAL A 243 21.23 33.62 -8.72
N PRO A 244 20.51 34.60 -9.29
CA PRO A 244 19.06 34.56 -9.36
C PRO A 244 18.61 33.38 -10.22
N ILE A 245 17.89 32.44 -9.60
CA ILE A 245 17.26 31.29 -10.26
C ILE A 245 16.17 31.85 -11.19
N LYS A 246 16.42 31.82 -12.50
CA LYS A 246 15.52 32.37 -13.52
C LYS A 246 14.52 31.36 -14.07
N ASP A 247 14.60 30.09 -13.67
CA ASP A 247 13.79 29.03 -14.28
C ASP A 247 12.98 28.26 -13.22
N PRO A 248 11.62 28.37 -13.25
CA PRO A 248 10.73 27.56 -12.43
C PRO A 248 10.96 26.03 -12.56
N LEU A 249 11.53 25.56 -13.68
CA LEU A 249 11.83 24.14 -13.92
C LEU A 249 12.93 23.56 -13.02
N GLN A 250 13.92 24.37 -12.61
CA GLN A 250 14.97 23.89 -11.71
C GLN A 250 14.45 23.61 -10.29
N VAL A 251 13.37 24.28 -9.88
CA VAL A 251 12.83 24.16 -8.52
C VAL A 251 11.80 23.04 -8.41
N ALA A 252 11.10 22.69 -9.50
CA ALA A 252 10.35 21.43 -9.59
C ALA A 252 11.26 20.21 -9.43
N GLY A 253 12.48 20.26 -9.99
CA GLY A 253 13.51 19.23 -9.80
C GLY A 253 14.01 19.10 -8.35
N MET A 254 14.05 20.19 -7.58
CA MET A 254 14.47 20.14 -6.16
C MET A 254 13.42 19.51 -5.23
N MET A 255 12.12 19.68 -5.51
CA MET A 255 11.07 18.97 -4.75
C MET A 255 10.98 17.50 -5.12
N ALA A 256 11.23 17.15 -6.39
CA ALA A 256 11.37 15.77 -6.82
C ALA A 256 12.50 15.05 -6.06
N LEU A 257 13.62 15.73 -5.78
CA LEU A 257 14.76 15.15 -5.06
C LEU A 257 14.46 14.72 -3.60
N GLU A 258 13.61 15.45 -2.85
CA GLU A 258 13.20 15.01 -1.48
C GLU A 258 12.13 13.91 -1.52
N ILE A 259 11.29 13.90 -2.56
CA ILE A 259 10.29 12.86 -2.83
C ILE A 259 10.96 11.54 -3.18
N ASP A 260 11.98 11.62 -4.03
CA ASP A 260 12.84 10.51 -4.42
C ASP A 260 13.47 9.89 -3.17
N GLN A 261 14.06 10.67 -2.27
CA GLN A 261 14.78 10.10 -1.12
C GLN A 261 13.91 9.22 -0.19
N ILE A 262 12.61 9.53 -0.05
CA ILE A 262 11.72 8.76 0.82
C ILE A 262 11.09 7.58 0.08
N CYS A 263 10.64 7.79 -1.16
CA CYS A 263 10.20 6.69 -2.00
C CYS A 263 11.35 5.71 -2.28
N ASP A 264 12.58 6.18 -2.35
CA ASP A 264 13.79 5.39 -2.46
C ASP A 264 14.06 4.69 -1.13
N THR A 265 13.94 5.31 0.04
CA THR A 265 14.15 4.59 1.32
C THR A 265 13.14 3.44 1.51
N TYR A 266 11.85 3.67 1.26
CA TYR A 266 10.82 2.63 1.37
C TYR A 266 10.89 1.63 0.21
N GLY A 267 11.17 2.10 -1.00
CA GLY A 267 11.35 1.28 -2.20
C GLY A 267 12.56 0.38 -2.08
N GLU A 268 13.70 0.91 -1.65
CA GLU A 268 14.91 0.18 -1.28
C GLU A 268 14.62 -0.82 -0.19
N PHE A 269 13.96 -0.44 0.91
CA PHE A 269 13.57 -1.39 1.96
C PHE A 269 12.73 -2.53 1.38
N VAL A 270 11.70 -2.21 0.59
CA VAL A 270 10.86 -3.23 -0.04
C VAL A 270 11.67 -4.08 -1.01
N HIS A 271 12.57 -3.52 -1.80
CA HIS A 271 13.35 -4.27 -2.78
C HIS A 271 14.47 -5.11 -2.16
N HIS A 272 15.06 -4.65 -1.06
CA HIS A 272 16.10 -5.37 -0.33
C HIS A 272 15.53 -6.47 0.54
N GLU A 273 14.44 -6.18 1.25
CA GLU A 273 13.88 -7.08 2.26
C GLU A 273 12.76 -7.96 1.68
N CYS A 274 12.28 -7.66 0.48
CA CYS A 274 11.14 -8.36 -0.12
C CYS A 274 11.48 -8.99 -1.46
N TRP A 275 10.81 -10.10 -1.73
CA TRP A 275 10.95 -10.80 -3.00
C TRP A 275 10.00 -10.15 -4.00
N VAL A 276 10.55 -9.27 -4.82
CA VAL A 276 9.89 -8.69 -5.99
C VAL A 276 10.43 -9.35 -7.26
N VAL A 277 9.59 -9.46 -8.28
CA VAL A 277 9.96 -10.01 -9.59
C VAL A 277 9.54 -9.05 -10.69
N ASN A 278 10.33 -9.06 -11.77
CA ASN A 278 10.10 -8.25 -12.95
C ASN A 278 10.01 -9.16 -14.18
N PHE A 279 8.79 -9.40 -14.66
CA PHE A 279 8.56 -10.26 -15.82
C PHE A 279 8.86 -9.60 -17.16
N SER A 280 8.87 -8.26 -17.21
CA SER A 280 8.98 -7.54 -18.48
C SER A 280 10.42 -7.15 -18.82
N GLY A 281 11.32 -7.18 -17.83
CA GLY A 281 12.68 -6.66 -17.94
C GLY A 281 12.75 -5.13 -18.04
N LYS A 282 11.60 -4.44 -18.07
CA LYS A 282 11.54 -2.97 -18.09
C LYS A 282 11.74 -2.43 -16.69
N GLU A 283 12.43 -1.31 -16.60
CA GLU A 283 12.50 -0.52 -15.39
C GLU A 283 11.08 -0.24 -14.84
N TRP A 284 10.92 -0.27 -13.51
CA TRP A 284 9.65 0.07 -12.82
C TRP A 284 8.47 -0.88 -13.07
N SER A 285 8.72 -2.11 -13.49
CA SER A 285 7.66 -3.13 -13.68
C SER A 285 7.76 -4.27 -12.67
N TRP A 286 8.12 -3.91 -11.43
CA TRP A 286 8.25 -4.84 -10.33
C TRP A 286 6.89 -5.21 -9.77
N CYS A 287 6.77 -6.45 -9.32
CA CYS A 287 5.60 -6.92 -8.60
C CYS A 287 5.99 -7.87 -7.47
N PRO A 288 5.21 -7.93 -6.38
CA PRO A 288 5.43 -8.91 -5.33
C PRO A 288 5.46 -10.33 -5.87
N VAL A 289 6.33 -11.18 -5.33
CA VAL A 289 6.44 -12.58 -5.74
C VAL A 289 5.11 -13.34 -5.59
N ASP A 290 4.31 -13.03 -4.58
CA ASP A 290 2.99 -13.66 -4.38
C ASP A 290 1.96 -13.18 -5.42
N LYS A 291 2.04 -11.92 -5.87
CA LYS A 291 1.29 -11.42 -7.03
C LYS A 291 1.70 -12.13 -8.31
N ALA A 292 2.99 -12.30 -8.51
CA ALA A 292 3.55 -13.04 -9.63
C ALA A 292 3.12 -14.51 -9.63
N GLN A 293 3.13 -15.15 -8.47
CA GLN A 293 2.57 -16.49 -8.28
C GLN A 293 1.09 -16.54 -8.63
N GLU A 294 0.28 -15.58 -8.19
CA GLU A 294 -1.15 -15.52 -8.52
C GLU A 294 -1.38 -15.34 -10.03
N MET A 295 -0.59 -14.48 -10.69
CA MET A 295 -0.62 -14.32 -12.15
C MET A 295 -0.26 -15.63 -12.86
N ASN A 296 0.77 -16.34 -12.39
CA ASN A 296 1.16 -17.63 -12.93
C ASN A 296 0.10 -18.72 -12.67
N ILE A 297 -0.50 -18.74 -11.49
CA ILE A 297 -1.58 -19.67 -11.12
C ILE A 297 -2.78 -19.46 -12.05
N ARG A 298 -3.14 -18.21 -12.33
CA ARG A 298 -4.18 -17.90 -13.31
C ARG A 298 -3.82 -18.45 -14.69
N ASP A 299 -2.61 -18.24 -15.15
CA ASP A 299 -2.16 -18.75 -16.46
C ASP A 299 -2.21 -20.29 -16.53
N ILE A 300 -1.72 -20.96 -15.49
CA ILE A 300 -1.79 -22.42 -15.38
C ILE A 300 -3.26 -22.89 -15.38
N LYS A 301 -4.12 -22.24 -14.58
CA LYS A 301 -5.50 -22.67 -14.39
C LYS A 301 -6.43 -22.28 -15.53
N ALA A 302 -6.16 -21.23 -16.29
CA ALA A 302 -7.09 -20.68 -17.28
C ALA A 302 -6.51 -20.65 -18.69
N THR A 303 -5.24 -20.30 -18.86
CA THR A 303 -4.60 -20.11 -20.18
C THR A 303 -4.08 -21.44 -20.73
N TYR A 304 -3.49 -22.29 -19.88
CA TYR A 304 -2.86 -23.56 -20.29
C TYR A 304 -3.72 -24.79 -19.99
N ARG A 305 -5.02 -24.60 -19.75
CA ARG A 305 -5.96 -25.62 -19.29
C ARG A 305 -6.42 -26.58 -20.41
N SER A 306 -5.50 -27.26 -21.09
CA SER A 306 -5.91 -28.32 -22.04
C SER A 306 -6.48 -29.56 -21.33
N GLU A 307 -6.06 -29.85 -20.07
CA GLU A 307 -6.43 -31.08 -19.33
C GLU A 307 -7.15 -30.84 -17.97
N GLY A 308 -7.51 -29.60 -17.62
CA GLY A 308 -8.19 -29.29 -16.34
C GLY A 308 -7.24 -29.10 -15.13
N THR A 309 -7.78 -29.14 -13.91
CA THR A 309 -7.04 -28.83 -12.66
C THR A 309 -6.05 -29.91 -12.22
N ASN A 310 -6.08 -31.09 -12.84
CA ASN A 310 -5.25 -32.24 -12.49
C ASN A 310 -4.15 -32.51 -13.53
N ILE A 311 -3.58 -31.45 -14.12
CA ILE A 311 -2.54 -31.57 -15.14
C ILE A 311 -1.32 -32.28 -14.55
N LYS A 312 -0.86 -33.36 -15.19
CA LYS A 312 0.31 -34.12 -14.70
C LYS A 312 1.57 -33.27 -14.87
N TRP A 313 2.49 -33.28 -13.91
CA TRP A 313 3.77 -32.57 -14.00
C TRP A 313 4.56 -32.93 -15.26
N ALA A 314 4.49 -34.18 -15.71
CA ALA A 314 5.10 -34.63 -16.95
C ALA A 314 4.55 -33.91 -18.20
N TYR A 315 3.26 -33.61 -18.21
CA TYR A 315 2.64 -32.82 -19.29
C TYR A 315 3.07 -31.36 -19.20
N PHE A 316 3.07 -30.78 -18.00
CA PHE A 316 3.55 -29.40 -17.80
C PHE A 316 5.00 -29.22 -18.26
N LYS A 317 5.87 -30.21 -18.00
CA LYS A 317 7.26 -30.24 -18.49
C LYS A 317 7.36 -30.24 -20.02
N LYS A 318 6.44 -30.92 -20.71
CA LYS A 318 6.36 -30.92 -22.19
C LYS A 318 5.83 -29.59 -22.72
N LEU A 319 4.87 -28.97 -22.02
CA LEU A 319 4.23 -27.71 -22.43
C LEU A 319 5.13 -26.49 -22.19
N HIS A 320 5.92 -26.51 -21.11
CA HIS A 320 6.69 -25.35 -20.64
C HIS A 320 7.55 -24.67 -21.74
N PRO A 321 8.31 -25.40 -22.57
CA PRO A 321 9.08 -24.78 -23.66
C PRO A 321 8.23 -24.08 -24.72
N ALA A 322 6.96 -24.48 -24.90
CA ALA A 322 6.05 -23.93 -25.89
C ALA A 322 5.25 -22.71 -25.38
N ILE A 323 5.21 -22.47 -24.06
CA ILE A 323 4.44 -21.38 -23.45
C ILE A 323 4.73 -20.00 -24.08
N PRO A 324 6.00 -19.58 -24.29
CA PRO A 324 6.29 -18.29 -24.91
C PRO A 324 5.71 -18.16 -26.32
N THR A 325 5.82 -19.22 -27.14
CA THR A 325 5.25 -19.25 -28.48
C THR A 325 3.72 -19.20 -28.45
N ILE A 326 3.08 -19.94 -27.54
CA ILE A 326 1.62 -19.91 -27.35
C ILE A 326 1.17 -18.48 -26.98
N ARG A 327 1.87 -17.80 -26.08
CA ARG A 327 1.58 -16.39 -25.72
C ARG A 327 1.67 -15.47 -26.94
N HIS A 328 2.74 -15.57 -27.73
CA HIS A 328 2.88 -14.77 -28.95
C HIS A 328 1.79 -15.06 -29.98
N VAL A 329 1.38 -16.31 -30.15
CA VAL A 329 0.29 -16.69 -31.06
C VAL A 329 -1.04 -16.12 -30.54
N ILE A 330 -1.32 -16.20 -29.25
CA ILE A 330 -2.53 -15.61 -28.64
C ILE A 330 -2.53 -14.10 -28.89
N ASP A 331 -1.44 -13.40 -28.57
CA ASP A 331 -1.34 -11.94 -28.77
C ASP A 331 -1.50 -11.56 -30.25
N PHE A 332 -0.86 -12.30 -31.17
CA PHE A 332 -0.98 -12.10 -32.61
C PHE A 332 -2.42 -12.32 -33.11
N VAL A 333 -3.07 -13.43 -32.71
CA VAL A 333 -4.46 -13.72 -33.10
C VAL A 333 -5.39 -12.65 -32.55
N GLU A 334 -5.24 -12.25 -31.28
CA GLU A 334 -6.05 -11.19 -30.70
C GLU A 334 -5.87 -9.85 -31.45
N GLU A 335 -4.64 -9.52 -31.84
CA GLU A 335 -4.33 -8.30 -32.63
C GLU A 335 -4.96 -8.37 -34.03
N GLN A 336 -4.78 -9.48 -34.75
CA GLN A 336 -5.28 -9.64 -36.12
C GLN A 336 -6.80 -9.66 -36.20
N PHE A 337 -7.44 -10.44 -35.34
CA PHE A 337 -8.88 -10.64 -35.40
C PHE A 337 -9.65 -9.58 -34.61
N LYS A 338 -8.96 -8.72 -33.85
CA LYS A 338 -9.57 -7.75 -32.92
C LYS A 338 -10.69 -8.40 -32.10
N THR A 339 -10.51 -9.68 -31.77
CA THR A 339 -11.51 -10.44 -30.99
C THR A 339 -11.85 -9.60 -29.78
N VAL A 340 -13.13 -9.58 -29.38
CA VAL A 340 -13.57 -8.92 -28.14
C VAL A 340 -12.90 -9.65 -26.99
N VAL A 341 -11.65 -9.29 -26.72
CA VAL A 341 -10.91 -9.76 -25.57
C VAL A 341 -11.70 -9.24 -24.39
N ARG A 342 -11.99 -10.12 -23.43
CA ARG A 342 -12.36 -9.70 -22.08
C ARG A 342 -11.36 -8.60 -21.69
N GLY A 343 -11.82 -7.34 -21.67
CA GLY A 343 -11.03 -6.17 -22.04
C GLY A 343 -9.59 -6.17 -21.51
N LYS A 344 -8.60 -6.43 -22.37
CA LYS A 344 -7.18 -6.14 -22.07
C LYS A 344 -6.96 -4.64 -21.87
N ARG A 345 -7.76 -3.83 -22.57
CA ARG A 345 -7.97 -2.42 -22.25
C ARG A 345 -9.25 -2.34 -21.46
N HIS A 346 -9.13 -2.24 -20.15
CA HIS A 346 -10.15 -1.50 -19.40
C HIS A 346 -10.20 -0.14 -20.10
N THR A 347 -11.31 0.19 -20.77
CA THR A 347 -11.53 1.57 -21.20
C THR A 347 -11.46 2.36 -19.92
N VAL A 348 -10.28 2.94 -19.65
CA VAL A 348 -10.00 3.59 -18.36
C VAL A 348 -11.11 4.62 -18.25
N PRO A 349 -12.06 4.48 -17.30
CA PRO A 349 -12.99 5.55 -17.02
C PRO A 349 -12.13 6.79 -16.91
N SER A 350 -12.53 7.90 -17.52
CA SER A 350 -11.68 9.08 -17.48
C SER A 350 -11.47 9.44 -16.01
N ALA A 351 -10.32 9.06 -15.46
CA ALA A 351 -10.06 9.15 -14.03
C ALA A 351 -10.30 10.58 -13.56
N GLU A 352 -9.93 11.52 -14.42
CA GLU A 352 -10.17 12.94 -14.21
C GLU A 352 -11.65 13.33 -14.11
N LYS A 353 -12.55 12.72 -14.91
CA LYS A 353 -14.00 12.96 -14.77
C LYS A 353 -14.52 12.43 -13.44
N ASP A 354 -14.10 11.22 -13.05
CA ASP A 354 -14.48 10.64 -11.76
C ASP A 354 -14.00 11.55 -10.60
N ILE A 355 -12.73 11.99 -10.66
CA ILE A 355 -12.14 12.86 -9.64
C ILE A 355 -12.86 14.20 -9.60
N GLN A 356 -13.11 14.85 -10.75
CA GLN A 356 -13.84 16.12 -10.81
C GLN A 356 -15.25 15.99 -10.23
N GLN A 357 -15.98 14.93 -10.59
CA GLN A 357 -17.30 14.65 -10.04
C GLN A 357 -17.26 14.51 -8.51
N LEU A 358 -16.27 13.79 -7.97
CA LEU A 358 -16.09 13.68 -6.51
C LEU A 358 -15.69 15.01 -5.87
N GLN A 359 -14.83 15.82 -6.51
CA GLN A 359 -14.48 17.15 -6.02
C GLN A 359 -15.70 18.08 -5.96
N GLU A 360 -16.56 18.06 -6.98
CA GLU A 360 -17.82 18.82 -6.99
C GLU A 360 -18.72 18.38 -5.85
N ILE A 361 -18.85 17.07 -5.60
CA ILE A 361 -19.60 16.56 -4.45
C ILE A 361 -18.99 17.08 -3.15
N HIS A 362 -17.68 16.99 -2.96
CA HIS A 362 -16.98 17.45 -1.74
C HIS A 362 -17.07 18.97 -1.53
N LYS A 363 -17.06 19.76 -2.60
CA LYS A 363 -17.16 21.24 -2.57
C LYS A 363 -18.61 21.74 -2.49
N SER A 364 -19.59 20.93 -2.86
CA SER A 364 -20.99 21.37 -2.92
C SER A 364 -21.47 21.92 -1.57
N GLU A 365 -22.22 23.02 -1.61
CA GLU A 365 -22.78 23.67 -0.41
C GLU A 365 -23.67 22.73 0.43
N SER A 366 -24.24 21.71 -0.22
CA SER A 366 -25.03 20.67 0.45
C SER A 366 -24.18 19.69 1.24
N SER A 367 -22.95 19.40 0.80
CA SER A 367 -22.14 18.35 1.40
C SER A 367 -21.24 18.88 2.50
N LYS A 368 -20.67 20.09 2.39
CA LYS A 368 -19.81 20.72 3.41
C LYS A 368 -18.79 19.74 4.01
N TYR A 369 -18.20 18.89 3.17
CA TYR A 369 -17.37 17.77 3.61
C TYR A 369 -16.14 18.24 4.38
N HIS A 370 -15.47 19.24 3.80
CA HIS A 370 -14.27 19.85 4.35
C HIS A 370 -14.57 21.12 5.14
N ASP A 371 -15.82 21.55 5.30
CA ASP A 371 -16.11 22.72 6.13
C ASP A 371 -16.07 22.31 7.60
N TYR A 372 -15.26 23.03 8.39
CA TYR A 372 -15.20 22.85 9.84
C TYR A 372 -16.46 23.41 10.50
N HIS A 373 -17.12 22.56 11.28
CA HIS A 373 -18.26 22.92 12.11
C HIS A 373 -18.00 22.43 13.54
N PRO A 374 -17.70 23.33 14.49
CA PRO A 374 -17.43 22.96 15.87
C PRO A 374 -18.52 22.08 16.47
N GLY A 375 -18.12 20.91 16.99
CA GLY A 375 -19.03 19.97 17.65
C GLY A 375 -19.98 19.21 16.70
N ARG A 376 -19.77 19.24 15.38
CA ARG A 376 -20.55 18.43 14.42
C ARG A 376 -20.40 16.94 14.74
N LYS A 377 -21.53 16.26 14.92
CA LYS A 377 -21.61 14.81 15.23
C LYS A 377 -22.19 14.02 14.06
N ILE A 378 -21.63 12.84 13.81
CA ILE A 378 -22.16 11.88 12.84
C ILE A 378 -23.29 11.10 13.52
N LYS A 379 -24.53 11.31 13.09
CA LYS A 379 -25.73 10.75 13.75
C LYS A 379 -25.85 9.24 13.61
N ASP A 380 -25.43 8.71 12.47
CA ASP A 380 -25.55 7.29 12.16
C ASP A 380 -24.22 6.59 12.39
N ALA A 381 -24.21 5.63 13.32
CA ALA A 381 -23.04 4.85 13.67
C ALA A 381 -22.46 4.08 12.48
N ALA A 382 -23.28 3.70 11.49
CA ALA A 382 -22.79 3.03 10.28
C ALA A 382 -21.88 3.93 9.44
N ASN A 383 -22.00 5.26 9.56
CA ASN A 383 -21.18 6.23 8.85
C ASN A 383 -19.97 6.71 9.65
N LYS A 384 -19.83 6.28 10.91
CA LYS A 384 -18.70 6.61 11.77
C LYS A 384 -17.60 5.57 11.60
N ALA A 385 -16.45 6.00 11.13
CA ALA A 385 -15.28 5.14 10.97
C ALA A 385 -14.52 5.00 12.31
N ASP A 386 -14.12 3.77 12.64
CA ASP A 386 -13.19 3.51 13.73
C ASP A 386 -11.75 3.83 13.31
N ASP A 387 -10.86 4.24 14.23
CA ASP A 387 -9.44 4.42 13.91
C ASP A 387 -8.68 3.09 14.00
N PHE A 388 -8.70 2.30 12.91
CA PHE A 388 -8.04 1.00 12.88
C PHE A 388 -6.51 1.08 13.01
N THR A 389 -5.90 2.17 12.54
CA THR A 389 -4.46 2.41 12.67
C THR A 389 -4.08 2.56 14.15
N HIS A 390 -4.79 3.43 14.87
CA HIS A 390 -4.57 3.62 16.32
C HIS A 390 -4.89 2.35 17.12
N LEU A 391 -6.04 1.70 16.85
CA LEU A 391 -6.42 0.45 17.50
C LEU A 391 -5.41 -0.68 17.23
N GLY A 392 -4.87 -0.75 16.02
CA GLY A 392 -3.84 -1.69 15.64
C GLY A 392 -2.53 -1.45 16.39
N PHE A 393 -2.11 -0.18 16.48
CA PHE A 393 -0.93 0.23 17.25
C PHE A 393 -1.06 -0.14 18.73
N LEU A 394 -2.22 0.15 19.36
CA LEU A 394 -2.46 -0.22 20.76
C LEU A 394 -2.39 -1.74 20.98
N LYS A 395 -2.96 -2.53 20.07
CA LYS A 395 -2.89 -4.00 20.12
C LYS A 395 -1.46 -4.52 19.96
N LEU A 396 -0.66 -3.88 19.10
CA LEU A 396 0.75 -4.22 18.94
C LEU A 396 1.56 -3.86 20.19
N GLN A 397 1.34 -2.69 20.76
CA GLN A 397 2.02 -2.21 21.97
C GLN A 397 1.72 -3.09 23.19
N ARG A 398 0.48 -3.57 23.32
CA ARG A 398 0.08 -4.52 24.38
C ARG A 398 0.75 -5.89 24.25
N GLY A 399 1.31 -6.22 23.08
CA GLY A 399 1.98 -7.50 22.84
C GLY A 399 1.04 -8.64 22.47
N ASP A 400 -0.27 -8.51 22.67
CA ASP A 400 -1.27 -9.55 22.41
C ASP A 400 -1.13 -10.17 21.00
N VAL A 401 -0.94 -9.32 19.98
CA VAL A 401 -0.82 -9.76 18.59
C VAL A 401 0.48 -10.52 18.36
N LEU A 402 1.59 -10.05 18.91
CA LEU A 402 2.89 -10.71 18.78
C LEU A 402 2.91 -12.04 19.53
N SER A 403 2.37 -12.08 20.75
CA SER A 403 2.23 -13.31 21.53
C SER A 403 1.38 -14.36 20.80
N ASN A 404 0.24 -13.95 20.22
CA ASN A 404 -0.59 -14.85 19.43
C ASN A 404 0.11 -15.32 18.16
N TRP A 405 0.85 -14.43 17.47
CA TRP A 405 1.60 -14.77 16.27
C TRP A 405 2.74 -15.76 16.57
N ILE A 406 3.50 -15.53 17.64
CA ILE A 406 4.55 -16.44 18.12
C ILE A 406 3.91 -17.77 18.50
N GLY A 407 2.90 -17.78 19.36
CA GLY A 407 2.23 -19.01 19.81
C GLY A 407 1.64 -19.84 18.66
N SER A 408 1.14 -19.20 17.60
CA SER A 408 0.60 -19.89 16.42
C SER A 408 1.68 -20.46 15.49
N ARG A 409 2.94 -20.05 15.65
CA ARG A 409 4.06 -20.45 14.78
C ARG A 409 5.14 -21.24 15.51
N THR A 410 5.13 -21.23 16.83
CA THR A 410 5.96 -22.07 17.69
C THR A 410 5.24 -23.39 17.91
N PHE A 411 5.39 -24.31 16.96
CA PHE A 411 5.00 -25.70 17.13
C PHE A 411 6.22 -26.59 16.85
N GLU A 412 6.28 -27.74 17.53
CA GLU A 412 7.35 -28.71 17.32
C GLU A 412 7.34 -29.16 15.85
N ARG A 413 8.41 -28.83 15.14
CA ARG A 413 8.58 -29.26 13.75
C ARG A 413 9.15 -30.66 13.77
N SER A 414 8.54 -31.58 13.01
CA SER A 414 9.14 -32.90 12.82
C SER A 414 10.53 -32.72 12.21
N VAL A 415 11.53 -33.34 12.85
CA VAL A 415 12.90 -33.43 12.33
C VAL A 415 13.09 -34.65 11.43
N ARG A 416 12.02 -35.41 11.17
CA ARG A 416 12.04 -36.60 10.32
C ARG A 416 10.93 -36.54 9.29
N GLU A 417 11.29 -36.83 8.05
CA GLU A 417 10.32 -37.10 6.99
C GLU A 417 9.83 -38.54 7.17
N THR A 418 8.54 -38.70 7.51
CA THR A 418 7.86 -39.99 7.42
C THR A 418 7.32 -40.12 6.02
N TRP A 419 8.15 -40.67 5.14
CA TRP A 419 7.67 -41.13 3.84
C TRP A 419 6.78 -42.35 4.10
N PRO A 420 5.51 -42.36 3.67
CA PRO A 420 4.77 -43.61 3.62
C PRO A 420 5.64 -44.59 2.79
N PRO A 421 5.72 -45.87 3.20
CA PRO A 421 6.45 -46.85 2.41
C PRO A 421 5.96 -46.72 0.97
N GLU A 422 6.90 -46.67 0.02
CA GLU A 422 6.60 -46.59 -1.41
C GLU A 422 5.44 -47.56 -1.64
N ALA A 423 4.27 -47.03 -1.94
CA ALA A 423 3.22 -47.86 -2.48
C ALA A 423 3.88 -48.42 -3.72
N HIS A 424 4.18 -49.71 -3.70
CA HIS A 424 4.51 -50.43 -4.91
C HIS A 424 3.32 -50.13 -5.82
N GLU A 425 3.52 -49.19 -6.74
CA GLU A 425 2.70 -49.07 -7.93
C GLU A 425 2.98 -50.39 -8.63
N ASP A 426 2.19 -51.41 -8.26
CA ASP A 426 2.04 -52.60 -9.08
C ASP A 426 1.83 -52.04 -10.48
N PRO A 427 2.68 -52.39 -11.47
CA PRO A 427 2.51 -51.89 -12.81
C PRO A 427 1.09 -52.24 -13.20
N GLU A 428 0.22 -51.22 -13.28
CA GLU A 428 -1.12 -51.38 -13.77
C GLU A 428 -0.97 -52.02 -15.14
N ASP A 429 -1.32 -53.30 -15.20
CA ASP A 429 -1.53 -54.01 -16.44
C ASP A 429 -2.37 -53.08 -17.31
N ASP A 430 -1.81 -52.69 -18.45
CA ASP A 430 -2.48 -52.04 -19.58
C ASP A 430 -3.55 -53.00 -20.17
N GLU A 431 -4.45 -53.55 -19.36
CA GLU A 431 -5.64 -54.22 -19.85
C GLU A 431 -6.62 -53.15 -20.31
N ALA A 432 -6.63 -52.99 -21.63
CA ALA A 432 -7.62 -52.32 -22.44
C ALA A 432 -9.05 -52.69 -22.00
N SER A 433 -9.59 -51.96 -21.02
CA SER A 433 -11.02 -51.93 -20.73
C SER A 433 -11.74 -51.19 -21.86
N THR A 434 -12.08 -51.95 -22.89
CA THR A 434 -13.06 -51.60 -23.91
C THR A 434 -14.41 -51.39 -23.25
N ARG A 435 -14.69 -50.17 -22.79
CA ARG A 435 -16.06 -49.77 -22.41
C ARG A 435 -16.90 -49.58 -23.67
N GLY A 436 -17.54 -50.66 -24.09
CA GLY A 436 -18.77 -50.61 -24.89
C GLY A 436 -19.89 -50.01 -24.05
N GLY A 437 -20.12 -48.70 -24.21
CA GLY A 437 -21.28 -48.01 -23.65
C GLY A 437 -22.44 -48.07 -24.63
N THR A 438 -23.41 -48.93 -24.35
CA THR A 438 -24.72 -48.96 -25.02
C THR A 438 -25.49 -47.69 -24.67
N LEU A 439 -25.83 -46.88 -25.68
CA LEU A 439 -26.82 -45.81 -25.57
C LEU A 439 -28.18 -46.43 -25.26
N ASN A 440 -28.76 -46.12 -24.10
CA ASN A 440 -30.20 -46.23 -23.89
C ASN A 440 -30.82 -44.86 -24.13
N VAL A 441 -31.58 -44.78 -25.22
CA VAL A 441 -32.55 -43.74 -25.52
C VAL A 441 -33.85 -44.11 -24.80
N VAL A 442 -34.27 -43.29 -23.84
CA VAL A 442 -35.67 -42.94 -23.56
C VAL A 442 -35.71 -41.51 -23.06
#